data_AF-A0A418VEJ9-F1
#
_entry.id   AF-A0A418VEJ9-F1
#
_cell.length_a   1.000
_cell.length_b   1.000
_cell.length_c   1.000
_cell.angle_alpha   90.00
_cell.angle_beta   90.00
_cell.angle_gamma   90.00
#
_symmetry.space_group_name_H-M   'P 1'
#
loop_
_entity.id
_entity.type
_entity.pdbx_description
1 polymer ?
#
loop_
_entity_poly.entity_id
_entity_poly.type
_entity_poly.pdbx_seq_one_letter_code
_entity_poly.pdbx_strand_id
1 'polypeptide(L)'
;MLLAFLLGGARASCMIGLPTVAQLDAYAYVSDATVAVQLPVTCTPDTPPGSVSLSSAGGQHSRASDQWQGILRAGSDTLNYYVPGYSQLRVQGSTLNVRLVIPAGQWGAPTGTYSDTLDITLSF
;
A
#
# COMPACT_ATOMS: atom_id res chain seq x y z
N MET A 1 38.05 33.64 -21.39
CA MET A 1 37.85 32.23 -21.02
C MET A 1 36.53 32.17 -20.24
N LEU A 2 35.43 31.79 -20.91
CA LEU A 2 34.09 31.77 -20.32
C LEU A 2 33.84 30.36 -19.77
N LEU A 3 33.75 30.19 -18.44
CA LEU A 3 33.32 28.93 -17.83
C LEU A 3 31.79 28.87 -17.84
N ALA A 4 31.22 27.98 -18.66
CA ALA A 4 29.81 27.64 -18.61
C ALA A 4 29.56 26.70 -17.42
N PHE A 5 28.86 27.19 -16.40
CA PHE A 5 28.31 26.36 -15.32
C PHE A 5 27.15 25.52 -15.87
N LEU A 6 27.41 24.24 -16.15
CA LEU A 6 26.37 23.24 -16.35
C LEU A 6 25.75 22.89 -14.99
N LEU A 7 24.81 23.72 -14.53
CA LEU A 7 23.87 23.33 -13.47
C LEU A 7 22.78 22.44 -14.09
N GLY A 8 23.18 21.25 -14.55
CA GLY A 8 22.25 20.19 -14.92
C GLY A 8 21.73 19.54 -13.65
N GLY A 9 20.64 20.05 -13.09
CA GLY A 9 19.93 19.36 -12.02
C GLY A 9 19.35 18.06 -12.55
N ALA A 10 19.83 16.91 -12.05
CA ALA A 10 19.19 15.63 -12.30
C ALA A 10 17.77 15.71 -11.74
N ARG A 11 16.77 15.67 -12.62
CA ARG A 11 15.37 15.58 -12.21
C ARG A 11 15.05 14.11 -12.06
N ALA A 12 14.90 13.67 -10.83
CA ALA A 12 14.22 12.43 -10.52
C ALA A 12 12.89 12.37 -11.27
N SER A 13 12.78 11.51 -12.29
CA SER A 13 11.53 11.27 -12.98
C SER A 13 11.06 9.87 -12.63
N CYS A 14 10.17 9.78 -11.64
CA CYS A 14 9.40 8.58 -11.37
C CYS A 14 7.99 8.76 -11.91
N MET A 15 7.48 7.75 -12.59
CA MET A 15 6.10 7.64 -13.02
C MET A 15 5.40 6.62 -12.14
N ILE A 16 4.25 7.02 -11.59
CA ILE A 16 3.38 6.15 -10.80
C ILE A 16 2.19 5.79 -11.70
N GLY A 17 2.02 4.50 -11.96
CA GLY A 17 0.88 3.98 -12.72
C GLY A 17 -0.39 3.87 -11.89
N LEU A 18 -1.48 3.43 -12.52
CA LEU A 18 -2.71 3.12 -11.78
C LEU A 18 -2.51 1.83 -10.97
N PRO A 19 -2.98 1.78 -9.71
CA PRO A 19 -2.95 0.56 -8.93
C PRO A 19 -3.93 -0.46 -9.51
N THR A 20 -3.50 -1.73 -9.58
CA THR A 20 -4.41 -2.86 -9.78
C THR A 20 -4.70 -3.52 -8.43
N VAL A 21 -5.96 -3.79 -8.18
CA VAL A 21 -6.42 -4.46 -6.96
C VAL A 21 -7.09 -5.76 -7.37
N ALA A 22 -6.55 -6.90 -6.92
CA ALA A 22 -7.26 -8.16 -7.07
C ALA A 22 -8.52 -8.08 -6.20
N GLN A 23 -9.70 -8.01 -6.81
CA GLN A 23 -10.95 -7.92 -6.07
C GLN A 23 -11.05 -9.11 -5.12
N LEU A 24 -11.35 -8.84 -3.85
CA LEU A 24 -11.66 -9.90 -2.91
C LEU A 24 -13.05 -10.43 -3.25
N ASP A 25 -13.15 -11.75 -3.45
CA ASP A 25 -14.45 -12.43 -3.51
C ASP A 25 -15.11 -12.43 -2.11
N ALA A 26 -16.03 -13.36 -1.87
CA ALA A 26 -16.72 -13.46 -0.58
C ALA A 26 -15.73 -13.80 0.57
N TYR A 27 -15.66 -12.91 1.57
CA TYR A 27 -15.06 -13.21 2.87
C TYR A 27 -16.05 -14.03 3.71
N ALA A 28 -15.66 -15.24 4.13
CA ALA A 28 -16.55 -16.22 4.77
C ALA A 28 -16.26 -16.45 6.27
N TYR A 29 -15.55 -15.53 6.93
CA TYR A 29 -15.16 -15.58 8.37
C TYR A 29 -14.25 -16.74 8.81
N VAL A 30 -14.23 -17.87 8.11
CA VAL A 30 -13.53 -19.10 8.52
C VAL A 30 -12.07 -19.15 8.12
N SER A 31 -11.63 -18.31 7.17
CA SER A 31 -10.26 -18.23 6.72
C SER A 31 -9.86 -16.79 6.44
N ASP A 32 -8.57 -16.52 6.57
CA ASP A 32 -7.99 -15.26 6.14
C ASP A 32 -8.27 -15.04 4.67
N ALA A 33 -8.64 -13.82 4.31
CA ALA A 33 -8.77 -13.41 2.93
C ALA A 33 -7.62 -12.46 2.58
N THR A 34 -7.03 -12.63 1.40
CA THR A 34 -5.85 -11.87 0.98
C THR A 34 -6.17 -11.06 -0.28
N VAL A 35 -5.82 -9.78 -0.26
CA VAL A 35 -5.85 -8.87 -1.42
C VAL A 35 -4.42 -8.57 -1.82
N ALA A 36 -4.13 -8.64 -3.11
CA ALA A 36 -2.90 -8.08 -3.67
C ALA A 36 -3.22 -6.74 -4.34
N VAL A 37 -2.49 -5.70 -3.95
CA VAL A 37 -2.44 -4.41 -4.65
C VAL A 37 -1.08 -4.29 -5.32
N GLN A 38 -1.08 -4.04 -6.63
CA GLN A 38 0.14 -3.82 -7.39
C GLN A 38 0.14 -2.40 -7.91
N LEU A 39 1.19 -1.65 -7.59
CA LEU A 39 1.37 -0.28 -8.04
C LEU A 39 2.60 -0.25 -8.97
N PRO A 40 2.41 -0.03 -10.28
CA PRO A 40 3.52 0.17 -11.20
C PRO A 40 4.28 1.46 -10.85
N VAL A 41 5.60 1.36 -10.72
CA VAL A 41 6.50 2.48 -10.43
C VAL A 41 7.71 2.37 -11.34
N THR A 42 7.90 3.36 -12.21
CA THR A 42 9.03 3.40 -13.13
C THR A 42 9.85 4.64 -12.83
N CYS A 43 11.10 4.46 -12.40
CA CYS A 43 12.05 5.54 -12.12
C CYS A 43 13.24 5.48 -13.08
N THR A 44 13.89 6.61 -13.30
CA THR A 44 15.21 6.62 -13.93
C THR A 44 16.25 5.94 -13.01
N PRO A 45 17.31 5.32 -13.57
CA PRO A 45 18.27 4.53 -12.80
C PRO A 45 18.99 5.29 -11.67
N ASP A 46 19.05 6.62 -11.77
CA ASP A 46 19.69 7.53 -10.83
C ASP A 46 18.79 7.95 -9.66
N THR A 47 17.50 7.60 -9.67
CA THR A 47 16.57 7.92 -8.57
C THR A 47 15.77 6.69 -8.12
N PRO A 48 16.35 5.81 -7.30
CA PRO A 48 15.60 4.70 -6.74
C PRO A 48 14.54 5.22 -5.75
N PRO A 49 13.36 4.57 -5.65
CA PRO A 49 12.39 4.85 -4.60
C PRO A 49 13.00 4.63 -3.22
N GLY A 50 12.91 5.64 -2.36
CA GLY A 50 13.50 5.67 -1.03
C GLY A 50 12.66 4.95 0.02
N SER A 51 11.41 5.36 0.21
CA SER A 51 10.53 4.77 1.24
C SER A 51 9.06 4.71 0.81
N VAL A 52 8.34 3.77 1.41
CA VAL A 52 6.89 3.57 1.23
C VAL A 52 6.21 3.84 2.56
N SER A 53 5.16 4.65 2.56
CA SER A 53 4.27 4.80 3.71
C SER A 53 2.82 4.59 3.33
N LEU A 54 2.05 4.08 4.29
CA LEU A 54 0.63 3.79 4.13
C LEU A 54 -0.20 4.66 5.08
N SER A 55 -1.32 5.18 4.61
CA SER A 55 -2.31 5.86 5.45
C SER A 55 -3.73 5.52 5.03
N SER A 56 -4.62 5.48 6.01
CA SER A 56 -6.07 5.38 5.80
C SER A 56 -6.79 5.94 7.03
N ALA A 57 -8.11 6.10 6.93
CA ALA A 57 -8.91 6.53 8.07
C ALA A 57 -8.87 5.50 9.20
N GLY A 58 -8.27 5.86 10.34
CA GLY A 58 -8.10 4.97 11.50
C GLY A 58 -6.96 3.95 11.34
N GLY A 59 -6.13 4.09 10.30
CA GLY A 59 -4.99 3.20 10.07
C GLY A 59 -3.80 3.53 10.97
N GLN A 60 -3.02 2.51 11.34
CA GLN A 60 -1.87 2.66 12.23
C GLN A 60 -0.80 1.59 11.99
N HIS A 61 0.47 1.95 12.22
CA HIS A 61 1.57 0.99 12.18
C HIS A 61 1.81 0.39 13.57
N SER A 62 1.60 -0.93 13.70
CA SER A 62 2.04 -1.72 14.83
C SER A 62 3.50 -2.13 14.66
N ARG A 63 4.40 -1.45 15.39
CA ARG A 63 5.84 -1.77 15.39
C ARG A 63 6.15 -3.14 15.98
N ALA A 64 5.32 -3.62 16.91
CA ALA A 64 5.55 -4.90 17.60
C ALA A 64 5.36 -6.11 16.67
N SER A 65 4.44 -6.00 15.70
CA SER A 65 4.14 -7.06 14.75
C SER A 65 4.63 -6.77 13.32
N ASP A 66 5.30 -5.63 13.11
CA ASP A 66 5.68 -5.11 11.78
C ASP A 66 4.51 -5.13 10.78
N GLN A 67 3.38 -4.60 11.22
CA GLN A 67 2.13 -4.59 10.46
C GLN A 67 1.56 -3.19 10.40
N TRP A 68 1.16 -2.76 9.22
CA TRP A 68 0.23 -1.65 9.09
C TRP A 68 -1.20 -2.20 9.21
N GLN A 69 -2.04 -1.58 10.03
CA GLN A 69 -3.41 -2.01 10.32
C GLN A 69 -4.39 -0.97 9.80
N GLY A 70 -5.49 -1.41 9.19
CA GLY A 70 -6.55 -0.55 8.67
C GLY A 70 -7.93 -1.13 8.93
N ILE A 71 -8.96 -0.36 8.55
CA ILE A 71 -10.36 -0.68 8.85
C ILE A 71 -11.22 -0.52 7.58
N LEU A 72 -11.79 -1.62 7.09
CA LEU A 72 -12.85 -1.61 6.10
C LEU A 72 -14.19 -1.29 6.77
N ARG A 73 -15.06 -0.52 6.11
CA ARG A 73 -16.31 -0.02 6.66
C ARG A 73 -17.51 -0.34 5.77
N ALA A 74 -18.63 -0.67 6.41
CA ALA A 74 -19.96 -0.77 5.82
C ALA A 74 -20.96 -0.05 6.75
N GLY A 75 -21.23 1.24 6.48
CA GLY A 75 -21.97 2.07 7.43
C GLY A 75 -21.22 2.21 8.77
N SER A 76 -21.84 1.77 9.87
CA SER A 76 -21.21 1.72 11.20
C SER A 76 -20.40 0.45 11.46
N ASP A 77 -20.54 -0.58 10.61
CA ASP A 77 -19.88 -1.86 10.79
C ASP A 77 -18.46 -1.84 10.24
N THR A 78 -17.58 -2.62 10.88
CA THR A 78 -16.14 -2.61 10.56
C THR A 78 -15.55 -4.00 10.43
N LEU A 79 -14.62 -4.16 9.49
CA LEU A 79 -13.69 -5.29 9.42
C LEU A 79 -12.26 -4.75 9.48
N ASN A 80 -11.42 -5.35 10.30
CA ASN A 80 -9.99 -5.05 10.32
C ASN A 80 -9.29 -5.72 9.14
N TYR A 81 -8.23 -5.08 8.65
CA TYR A 81 -7.27 -5.70 7.77
C TYR A 81 -5.85 -5.24 8.15
N TYR A 82 -4.84 -5.96 7.68
CA TYR A 82 -3.45 -5.58 7.92
C TYR A 82 -2.56 -5.85 6.71
N VAL A 83 -1.46 -5.11 6.61
CA VAL A 83 -0.36 -5.32 5.67
C VAL A 83 0.84 -5.82 6.48
N PRO A 84 1.23 -7.10 6.35
CA PRO A 84 2.40 -7.65 7.03
C PRO A 84 3.70 -7.20 6.38
N GLY A 85 4.77 -7.09 7.17
CA GLY A 85 6.09 -6.70 6.68
C GLY A 85 6.12 -5.23 6.24
N TYR A 86 5.41 -4.36 6.95
CA TYR A 86 5.25 -2.95 6.57
C TYR A 86 6.61 -2.25 6.38
N SER A 87 7.55 -2.50 7.30
CA SER A 87 8.91 -1.93 7.23
C SER A 87 9.72 -2.40 6.01
N GLN A 88 9.31 -3.48 5.35
CA GLN A 88 9.99 -4.07 4.20
C GLN A 88 9.38 -3.68 2.86
N LEU A 89 8.28 -2.92 2.87
CA LEU A 89 7.64 -2.41 1.66
C LEU A 89 8.63 -1.57 0.86
N ARG A 90 8.82 -1.97 -0.39
CA ARG A 90 9.71 -1.33 -1.34
C ARG A 90 9.27 -1.67 -2.75
N VAL A 91 9.58 -0.80 -3.69
CA VAL A 91 9.45 -1.11 -5.11
C VAL A 91 10.49 -2.19 -5.46
N GLN A 92 10.06 -3.27 -6.10
CA GLN A 92 10.91 -4.34 -6.59
C GLN A 92 10.82 -4.36 -8.11
N GLY A 93 11.95 -4.14 -8.79
CA GLY A 93 11.93 -3.89 -10.22
C GLY A 93 11.14 -2.61 -10.52
N SER A 94 9.99 -2.74 -11.17
CA SER A 94 9.11 -1.62 -11.51
C SER A 94 7.73 -1.70 -10.86
N THR A 95 7.61 -2.44 -9.75
CA THR A 95 6.33 -2.68 -9.08
C THR A 95 6.47 -2.64 -7.56
N LEU A 96 5.60 -1.89 -6.90
CA LEU A 96 5.33 -2.07 -5.48
C LEU A 96 4.19 -3.09 -5.33
N ASN A 97 4.43 -4.15 -4.55
CA ASN A 97 3.41 -5.12 -4.19
C ASN A 97 3.02 -4.92 -2.73
N VAL A 98 1.74 -4.65 -2.48
CA VAL A 98 1.17 -4.55 -1.14
C VAL A 98 0.19 -5.70 -0.96
N ARG A 99 0.45 -6.56 0.03
CA ARG A 99 -0.44 -7.65 0.40
C ARG A 99 -1.27 -7.24 1.60
N LEU A 100 -2.59 -7.18 1.45
CA LEU A 100 -3.52 -6.92 2.55
C LEU A 100 -4.12 -8.26 2.98
N VAL A 101 -4.33 -8.42 4.28
CA VAL A 101 -4.96 -9.60 4.87
C VAL A 101 -6.12 -9.16 5.74
N ILE A 102 -7.30 -9.72 5.47
CA ILE A 102 -8.48 -9.62 6.33
C ILE A 102 -8.48 -10.91 7.16
N PRO A 103 -8.18 -10.85 8.46
CA PRO A 103 -8.08 -12.04 9.29
C PRO A 103 -9.43 -12.74 9.41
N ALA A 104 -9.40 -14.07 9.56
CA ALA A 104 -10.54 -14.87 9.96
C ALA A 104 -11.10 -14.45 11.33
N GLY A 105 -12.27 -14.97 11.69
CA GLY A 105 -12.83 -14.86 13.03
C GLY A 105 -13.39 -13.49 13.41
N GLN A 106 -13.60 -12.59 12.44
CA GLN A 106 -14.26 -11.31 12.66
C GLN A 106 -15.79 -11.47 12.69
N TRP A 107 -16.26 -12.34 13.59
CA TRP A 107 -17.66 -12.70 13.74
C TRP A 107 -18.53 -11.49 14.11
N GLY A 108 -19.77 -11.48 13.60
CA GLY A 108 -20.75 -10.43 13.91
C GLY A 108 -20.76 -9.24 12.94
N ALA A 109 -19.83 -9.18 11.99
CA ALA A 109 -19.95 -8.29 10.84
C ALA A 109 -21.12 -8.73 9.93
N PRO A 110 -22.06 -7.84 9.57
CA PRO A 110 -23.12 -8.17 8.63
C PRO A 110 -22.59 -8.54 7.23
N THR A 111 -23.34 -9.34 6.49
CA THR A 111 -23.04 -9.55 5.07
C THR A 111 -23.26 -8.26 4.28
N GLY A 112 -22.24 -7.82 3.55
CA GLY A 112 -22.32 -6.60 2.75
C GLY A 112 -20.98 -6.23 2.12
N THR A 113 -20.97 -5.11 1.42
CA THR A 113 -19.74 -4.54 0.84
C THR A 113 -19.06 -3.65 1.86
N TYR A 114 -17.83 -4.00 2.20
CA TYR A 114 -16.95 -3.19 3.04
C TYR A 114 -15.91 -2.48 2.17
N SER A 115 -15.53 -1.26 2.52
CA SER A 115 -14.54 -0.48 1.78
C SER A 115 -13.65 0.36 2.71
N ASP A 116 -12.43 0.63 2.26
CA ASP A 116 -11.50 1.61 2.83
C ASP A 116 -10.76 2.31 1.68
N THR A 117 -10.18 3.47 1.96
CA THR A 117 -9.24 4.14 1.05
C THR A 117 -7.85 4.07 1.64
N LEU A 118 -6.97 3.33 0.97
CA LEU A 118 -5.56 3.20 1.35
C LEU A 118 -4.72 4.12 0.46
N ASP A 119 -4.14 5.16 1.07
CA ASP A 119 -3.18 6.04 0.42
C ASP A 119 -1.78 5.43 0.54
N ILE A 120 -1.10 5.30 -0.60
CA ILE A 120 0.29 4.83 -0.68
C ILE A 120 1.17 6.01 -1.11
N THR A 121 2.07 6.42 -0.23
CA THR A 121 3.03 7.48 -0.50
C THR A 121 4.40 6.88 -0.75
N LEU A 122 5.02 7.29 -1.86
CA LEU A 122 6.40 6.96 -2.20
C LEU A 122 7.25 8.21 -2.04
N SER A 123 8.35 8.10 -1.29
CA SER A 123 9.39 9.14 -1.22
C SER A 123 10.57 8.73 -2.11
N PHE A 124 11.12 9.68 -2.85
CA PHE A 124 12.25 9.51 -3.77
C PHE A 124 13.38 10.46 -3.38
#